data_AF-A0A6M0AM31-F1
#
_entry.id   AF-A0A6M0AM31-F1
#
_cell.length_a   1.000
_cell.length_b   1.000
_cell.length_c   1.000
_cell.angle_alpha   90.00
_cell.angle_beta   90.00
_cell.angle_gamma   90.00
#
_symmetry.space_group_name_H-M   'P 1'
#
loop_
_entity.id
_entity.type
_entity.pdbx_description
1 polymer ?
#
loop_
_entity_poly.entity_id
_entity_poly.type
_entity_poly.pdbx_seq_one_letter_code
_entity_poly.pdbx_strand_id
1 'polypeptide(L)'
;HNSHQPPASDTPEVPKKKKKKTRKKRGGQVGHVGHSRKLYPLEECSKVIEHYPQKCKCCGEELTGEDTSPYRHQIVEIPPIKLYIEEHRLHHRECSHCGEKTRAQLPAEVETSGYGERVAAIVSVMSRMYRHSHNMVVSAMSDYFGVYMSVGSVNRLRKEASVAVEKAVAEAKAYIQSAPQVGADETGFRPRKC
;
A
#
# COMPACT_ATOMS: atom_id res chain seq x y z
N HIS A 1 -15.68 37.15 -23.03
CA HIS A 1 -14.42 37.78 -23.43
C HIS A 1 -13.46 36.68 -23.85
N ASN A 2 -13.34 36.45 -25.17
CA ASN A 2 -12.39 35.49 -25.74
C ASN A 2 -10.98 36.08 -25.61
N SER A 3 -10.12 35.43 -24.84
CA SER A 3 -8.73 35.84 -24.68
C SER A 3 -7.89 35.09 -25.70
N HIS A 4 -7.62 35.75 -26.83
CA HIS A 4 -6.69 35.29 -27.85
C HIS A 4 -5.25 35.48 -27.36
N GLN A 5 -4.66 34.44 -26.76
CA GLN A 5 -3.21 34.29 -26.66
C GLN A 5 -2.82 32.90 -27.16
N PRO A 6 -1.92 32.78 -28.16
CA PRO A 6 -1.46 31.50 -28.66
C PRO A 6 -0.49 30.82 -27.66
N PRO A 7 -0.37 29.49 -27.68
CA PRO A 7 0.45 28.72 -26.74
C PRO A 7 1.91 28.72 -27.18
N ALA A 8 2.52 29.89 -27.29
CA ALA A 8 3.95 30.05 -27.55
C ALA A 8 4.35 31.51 -27.26
N SER A 9 4.53 31.83 -25.99
CA SER A 9 5.34 32.97 -25.59
C SER A 9 6.43 32.40 -24.70
N ASP A 10 7.50 31.97 -25.34
CA ASP A 10 8.72 31.57 -24.67
C ASP A 10 9.21 32.75 -23.82
N THR A 11 9.23 32.58 -22.51
CA THR A 11 9.95 33.48 -21.61
C THR A 11 11.45 33.44 -21.99
N PRO A 12 12.15 34.58 -22.05
CA PRO A 12 13.59 34.59 -22.30
C PRO A 12 14.29 33.64 -21.32
N GLU A 13 15.07 32.68 -21.83
CA GLU A 13 15.83 31.75 -21.00
C GLU A 13 16.73 32.54 -20.06
N VAL A 14 16.34 32.62 -18.78
CA VAL A 14 17.20 33.18 -17.74
C VAL A 14 18.36 32.20 -17.56
N PRO A 15 19.63 32.61 -17.82
CA PRO A 15 20.75 31.70 -17.70
C PRO A 15 20.85 31.22 -16.25
N LYS A 16 20.65 29.91 -16.05
CA LYS A 16 20.73 29.28 -14.72
C LYS A 16 22.11 29.58 -14.12
N LYS A 17 22.15 30.36 -13.03
CA LYS A 17 23.38 30.62 -12.26
C LYS A 17 24.03 29.29 -11.89
N LYS A 18 25.24 29.04 -12.39
CA LYS A 18 26.03 27.84 -12.05
C LYS A 18 26.29 27.86 -10.54
N LYS A 19 25.71 26.91 -9.80
CA LYS A 19 25.96 26.74 -8.35
C LYS A 19 27.45 26.50 -8.13
N LYS A 20 28.08 27.24 -7.23
CA LYS A 20 29.49 27.03 -6.84
C LYS A 20 29.66 25.59 -6.33
N LYS A 21 30.62 24.85 -6.88
CA LYS A 21 30.93 23.49 -6.41
C LYS A 21 31.40 23.55 -4.96
N THR A 22 30.71 22.83 -4.07
CA THR A 22 31.06 22.78 -2.65
C THR A 22 32.35 21.98 -2.45
N ARG A 23 33.30 22.47 -1.66
CA ARG A 23 34.54 21.75 -1.27
C ARG A 23 34.29 20.58 -0.29
N LYS A 24 33.04 20.30 0.08
CA LYS A 24 32.71 19.19 1.00
C LYS A 24 33.06 17.85 0.34
N LYS A 25 33.79 17.00 1.06
CA LYS A 25 34.06 15.61 0.65
C LYS A 25 32.72 14.88 0.49
N ARG A 26 32.64 13.98 -0.50
CA ARG A 26 31.47 13.10 -0.67
C ARG A 26 31.35 12.20 0.57
N GLY A 27 30.17 12.20 1.21
CA GLY A 27 29.90 11.44 2.43
C GLY A 27 29.06 12.22 3.43
N GLY A 28 28.65 11.55 4.51
CA GLY A 28 28.00 12.19 5.66
C GLY A 28 28.88 13.29 6.26
N GLN A 29 28.25 14.28 6.89
CA GLN A 29 28.99 15.35 7.56
C GLN A 29 29.78 14.78 8.74
N VAL A 30 30.88 15.44 9.12
CA VAL A 30 31.67 15.05 10.30
C VAL A 30 30.76 15.12 11.54
N GLY A 31 30.64 14.01 12.27
CA GLY A 31 29.74 13.86 13.42
C GLY A 31 28.36 13.26 13.12
N HIS A 32 28.04 12.97 11.85
CA HIS A 32 26.77 12.32 11.51
C HIS A 32 26.84 10.83 11.82
N VAL A 33 25.94 10.34 12.68
CA VAL A 33 25.79 8.90 12.92
C VAL A 33 25.34 8.24 11.62
N GLY A 34 26.06 7.20 11.19
CA GLY A 34 25.70 6.43 10.01
C GLY A 34 24.40 5.67 10.26
N HIS A 35 23.42 5.83 9.39
CA HIS A 35 22.24 4.96 9.37
C HIS A 35 22.55 3.76 8.49
N SER A 36 22.76 2.59 9.10
CA SER A 36 22.79 1.32 8.39
C SER A 36 21.37 0.82 8.13
N ARG A 37 21.22 -0.09 7.17
CA ARG A 37 19.94 -0.79 6.94
C ARG A 37 19.57 -1.54 8.23
N LYS A 38 18.37 -1.29 8.75
CA LYS A 38 17.83 -2.04 9.90
C LYS A 38 17.75 -3.52 9.50
N LEU A 39 18.36 -4.36 10.32
CA LEU A 39 18.23 -5.81 10.21
C LEU A 39 17.01 -6.27 11.00
N TYR A 40 16.27 -7.22 10.45
CA TYR A 40 15.22 -7.95 11.14
C TYR A 40 15.87 -8.88 12.19
N PRO A 41 15.20 -9.15 13.31
CA PRO A 41 15.70 -10.08 14.33
C PRO A 41 15.72 -11.51 13.77
N LEU A 42 16.49 -12.42 14.40
CA LEU A 42 16.69 -13.78 13.87
C LEU A 42 15.39 -14.59 13.94
N GLU A 43 14.55 -14.32 14.93
CA GLU A 43 13.26 -14.95 15.17
C GLU A 43 12.24 -14.65 14.06
N GLU A 44 12.44 -13.55 13.31
CA GLU A 44 11.60 -13.18 12.16
C GLU A 44 12.14 -13.74 10.83
N CYS A 45 13.35 -14.31 10.82
CA CYS A 45 13.94 -14.86 9.61
C CYS A 45 13.36 -16.25 9.34
N SER A 46 12.72 -16.46 8.18
CA SER A 46 12.17 -17.77 7.81
C SER A 46 13.26 -18.86 7.65
N LYS A 47 14.51 -18.45 7.41
CA LYS A 47 15.69 -19.31 7.41
C LYS A 47 16.95 -18.48 7.69
N VAL A 48 17.93 -19.12 8.30
CA VAL A 48 19.29 -18.60 8.48
C VAL A 48 20.24 -19.59 7.82
N ILE A 49 21.11 -19.10 6.94
CA ILE A 49 22.11 -19.92 6.23
C ILE A 49 23.47 -19.39 6.62
N GLU A 50 24.25 -20.20 7.31
CA GLU A 50 25.60 -19.86 7.73
C GLU A 50 26.59 -20.12 6.59
N HIS A 51 27.47 -19.15 6.36
CA HIS A 51 28.50 -19.22 5.32
C HIS A 51 29.88 -19.10 5.96
N TYR A 52 30.60 -20.22 6.05
CA TYR A 52 31.96 -20.25 6.61
C TYR A 52 33.01 -20.28 5.50
N PRO A 53 34.03 -19.41 5.55
CA PRO A 53 35.15 -19.50 4.62
C PRO A 53 35.93 -20.78 4.90
N GLN A 54 36.08 -21.64 3.89
CA GLN A 54 36.81 -22.91 4.04
C GLN A 54 38.33 -22.73 3.95
N LYS A 55 38.79 -21.67 3.28
CA LYS A 55 40.20 -21.42 3.01
C LYS A 55 40.58 -19.97 3.24
N CYS A 56 41.80 -19.75 3.72
CA CYS A 56 42.38 -18.44 3.87
C CYS A 56 42.51 -17.76 2.51
N LYS A 57 41.98 -16.54 2.38
CA LYS A 57 42.07 -15.75 1.15
C LYS A 57 43.54 -15.41 0.77
N CYS A 58 44.46 -15.39 1.72
CA CYS A 58 45.86 -15.01 1.49
C CYS A 58 46.75 -16.20 1.08
N CYS A 59 46.69 -17.31 1.82
CA CYS A 59 47.60 -18.45 1.62
C CYS A 59 46.90 -19.74 1.17
N GLY A 60 45.56 -19.80 1.20
CA GLY A 60 44.79 -20.97 0.78
C GLY A 60 44.69 -22.11 1.80
N GLU A 61 45.31 -21.97 2.97
CA GLU A 61 45.24 -22.93 4.07
C GLU A 61 43.82 -23.09 4.62
N GLU A 62 43.47 -24.27 5.13
CA GLU A 62 42.14 -24.56 5.67
C GLU A 62 41.87 -23.77 6.95
N LEU A 63 40.66 -23.23 7.07
CA LEU A 63 40.24 -22.44 8.23
C LEU A 63 39.36 -23.29 9.15
N THR A 64 39.59 -23.15 10.46
CA THR A 64 38.77 -23.75 11.52
C THR A 64 38.45 -22.71 12.60
N GLY A 65 37.43 -22.95 13.42
CA GLY A 65 37.00 -22.06 14.50
C GLY A 65 35.59 -21.51 14.31
N GLU A 66 35.15 -20.74 15.29
CA GLU A 66 33.80 -20.14 15.36
C GLU A 66 33.89 -18.62 15.44
N ASP A 67 32.98 -17.93 14.76
CA ASP A 67 32.77 -16.49 14.88
C ASP A 67 31.44 -16.23 15.60
N THR A 68 31.50 -15.65 16.80
CA THR A 68 30.33 -15.35 17.60
C THR A 68 29.61 -14.07 17.17
N SER A 69 30.16 -13.31 16.23
CA SER A 69 29.59 -12.04 15.76
C SER A 69 29.69 -11.89 14.22
N PRO A 70 29.04 -12.79 13.46
CA PRO A 70 29.12 -12.78 12.01
C PRO A 70 28.54 -11.50 11.40
N TYR A 71 29.09 -11.07 10.27
CA TYR A 71 28.47 -10.03 9.46
C TYR A 71 27.14 -10.52 8.89
N ARG A 72 26.06 -9.75 9.10
CA ARG A 72 24.70 -10.14 8.72
C ARG A 72 24.26 -9.48 7.42
N HIS A 73 23.81 -10.30 6.47
CA HIS A 73 23.16 -9.86 5.22
C HIS A 73 21.77 -10.48 5.12
N GLN A 74 20.74 -9.66 4.87
CA GLN A 74 19.35 -10.10 4.76
C GLN A 74 18.75 -9.76 3.40
N ILE A 75 18.11 -10.77 2.81
CA ILE A 75 17.20 -10.63 1.68
C ILE A 75 15.79 -10.57 2.26
N VAL A 76 15.06 -9.51 1.94
CA VAL A 76 13.66 -9.32 2.37
C VAL A 76 12.83 -9.40 1.10
N GLU A 77 11.95 -10.39 1.04
CA GLU A 77 11.14 -10.69 -0.13
C GLU A 77 9.66 -10.76 0.24
N ILE A 78 8.79 -10.38 -0.67
CA ILE A 78 7.34 -10.53 -0.53
C ILE A 78 6.96 -11.88 -1.16
N PRO A 79 6.42 -12.85 -0.39
CA PRO A 79 6.03 -14.12 -0.97
C PRO A 79 4.90 -13.94 -2.00
N PRO A 80 4.72 -14.90 -2.93
CA PRO A 80 3.65 -14.81 -3.92
C PRO A 80 2.27 -14.64 -3.27
N ILE A 81 1.56 -13.59 -3.67
CA ILE A 81 0.22 -13.29 -3.15
C ILE A 81 -0.81 -14.09 -3.94
N LYS A 82 -1.65 -14.87 -3.25
CA LYS A 82 -2.68 -15.72 -3.88
C LYS A 82 -4.08 -15.26 -3.46
N LEU A 83 -4.99 -15.17 -4.43
CA LEU A 83 -6.39 -14.88 -4.16
C LEU A 83 -7.08 -16.09 -3.53
N TYR A 84 -7.92 -15.80 -2.53
CA TYR A 84 -8.92 -16.72 -2.03
C TYR A 84 -10.24 -16.37 -2.71
N ILE A 85 -10.75 -17.27 -3.54
CA ILE A 85 -11.97 -17.07 -4.32
C ILE A 85 -12.99 -18.10 -3.86
N GLU A 86 -14.12 -17.62 -3.37
CA GLU A 86 -15.30 -18.42 -3.03
C GLU A 86 -16.40 -18.16 -4.07
N GLU A 87 -16.97 -19.23 -4.64
CA GLU A 87 -18.01 -19.15 -5.66
C GLU A 87 -19.33 -19.69 -5.11
N HIS A 88 -20.33 -18.81 -4.99
CA HIS A 88 -21.68 -19.19 -4.61
C HIS A 88 -22.51 -19.53 -5.86
N ARG A 89 -22.87 -20.80 -6.02
CA ARG A 89 -23.68 -21.28 -7.15
C ARG A 89 -25.17 -21.30 -6.82
N LEU A 90 -25.89 -20.33 -7.37
CA LEU A 90 -27.33 -20.20 -7.19
C LEU A 90 -28.10 -20.96 -8.27
N HIS A 91 -28.30 -22.25 -8.06
CA HIS A 91 -29.07 -23.10 -8.96
C HIS A 91 -30.55 -22.70 -8.99
N HIS A 92 -31.21 -22.97 -10.12
CA HIS A 92 -32.67 -22.88 -10.22
C HIS A 92 -33.26 -24.27 -10.47
N ARG A 93 -34.51 -24.47 -10.04
CA ARG A 93 -35.29 -25.68 -10.30
C ARG A 93 -36.68 -25.29 -10.78
N GLU A 94 -37.23 -26.13 -11.65
CA GLU A 94 -38.59 -25.98 -12.18
C GLU A 94 -39.56 -26.80 -11.32
N CYS A 95 -40.71 -26.22 -10.99
CA CYS A 95 -41.77 -26.90 -10.27
C CYS A 95 -42.51 -27.86 -11.21
N SER A 96 -42.54 -29.16 -10.89
CA SER A 96 -43.23 -30.17 -11.71
C SER A 96 -44.75 -30.00 -11.78
N HIS A 97 -45.35 -29.21 -10.88
CA HIS A 97 -46.80 -28.99 -10.81
C HIS A 97 -47.26 -27.77 -11.62
N CYS A 98 -46.54 -26.63 -11.54
CA CYS A 98 -46.94 -25.39 -12.20
C CYS A 98 -45.94 -24.85 -13.23
N GLY A 99 -44.77 -25.49 -13.40
CA GLY A 99 -43.72 -25.06 -14.33
C GLY A 99 -42.89 -23.85 -13.87
N GLU A 100 -43.13 -23.31 -12.67
CA GLU A 100 -42.42 -22.12 -12.18
C GLU A 100 -40.93 -22.41 -11.93
N LYS A 101 -40.03 -21.49 -12.34
CA LYS A 101 -38.57 -21.64 -12.19
C LYS A 101 -38.06 -20.80 -11.04
N THR A 102 -37.78 -21.45 -9.91
CA THR A 102 -37.27 -20.77 -8.72
C THR A 102 -35.75 -20.90 -8.59
N ARG A 103 -35.04 -19.78 -8.43
CA ARG A 103 -33.59 -19.73 -8.17
C ARG A 103 -33.31 -19.63 -6.67
N ALA A 104 -32.28 -20.33 -6.21
CA ALA A 104 -31.75 -20.16 -4.87
C ALA A 104 -31.33 -18.71 -4.61
N GLN A 105 -31.56 -18.22 -3.39
CA GLN A 105 -31.12 -16.90 -2.96
C GLN A 105 -29.75 -16.99 -2.31
N LEU A 106 -28.97 -15.91 -2.44
CA LEU A 106 -27.71 -15.79 -1.73
C LEU A 106 -28.00 -15.57 -0.23
N PRO A 107 -27.31 -16.26 0.70
CA PRO A 107 -27.44 -16.00 2.13
C PRO A 107 -27.13 -14.54 2.47
N ALA A 108 -27.76 -14.01 3.51
CA ALA A 108 -27.62 -12.60 3.91
C ALA A 108 -26.22 -12.27 4.43
N GLU A 109 -25.49 -13.28 4.89
CA GLU A 109 -24.13 -13.18 5.41
C GLU A 109 -23.09 -13.00 4.30
N VAL A 110 -23.42 -13.31 3.04
CA VAL A 110 -22.49 -13.22 1.92
C VAL A 110 -22.49 -11.81 1.34
N GLU A 111 -21.30 -11.24 1.16
CA GLU A 111 -21.14 -9.89 0.62
C GLU A 111 -21.58 -9.80 -0.85
N THR A 112 -22.66 -9.06 -1.08
CA THR A 112 -23.19 -8.80 -2.42
C THR A 112 -22.25 -7.96 -3.31
N SER A 113 -21.19 -7.37 -2.72
CA SER A 113 -20.18 -6.62 -3.46
C SER A 113 -19.29 -7.53 -4.32
N GLY A 114 -19.21 -8.83 -4.01
CA GLY A 114 -18.31 -9.78 -4.65
C GLY A 114 -16.84 -9.61 -4.27
N TYR A 115 -16.54 -8.80 -3.24
CA TYR A 115 -15.20 -8.61 -2.70
C TYR A 115 -15.24 -8.73 -1.18
N GLY A 116 -14.34 -9.54 -0.62
CA GLY A 116 -14.24 -9.70 0.83
C GLY A 116 -13.64 -8.48 1.54
N GLU A 117 -13.81 -8.45 2.87
CA GLU A 117 -13.43 -7.34 3.75
C GLU A 117 -11.97 -6.88 3.58
N ARG A 118 -11.02 -7.80 3.41
CA ARG A 118 -9.59 -7.48 3.21
C ARG A 118 -9.36 -6.66 1.94
N VAL A 119 -10.09 -6.94 0.86
CA VAL A 119 -9.99 -6.18 -0.39
C VAL A 119 -10.55 -4.76 -0.17
N ALA A 120 -11.70 -4.65 0.50
CA ALA A 120 -12.29 -3.35 0.84
C ALA A 120 -11.36 -2.49 1.70
N ALA A 121 -10.68 -3.10 2.67
CA ALA A 121 -9.70 -2.42 3.53
C ALA A 121 -8.50 -1.89 2.74
N ILE A 122 -7.88 -2.72 1.90
CA ILE A 122 -6.72 -2.32 1.08
C ILE A 122 -7.09 -1.17 0.13
N VAL A 123 -8.22 -1.29 -0.57
CA VAL A 123 -8.76 -0.26 -1.47
C VAL A 123 -8.97 1.08 -0.72
N SER A 124 -9.48 1.00 0.51
CA SER A 124 -9.73 2.18 1.35
C SER A 124 -8.43 2.84 1.80
N VAL A 125 -7.43 2.07 2.24
CA VAL A 125 -6.12 2.58 2.62
C VAL A 125 -5.41 3.23 1.42
N MET A 126 -5.36 2.55 0.27
CA MET A 126 -4.75 3.11 -0.94
C MET A 126 -5.40 4.42 -1.37
N SER A 127 -6.74 4.49 -1.38
CA SER A 127 -7.46 5.67 -1.84
C SER A 127 -7.47 6.83 -0.84
N ARG A 128 -7.51 6.56 0.47
CA ARG A 128 -7.63 7.59 1.51
C ARG A 128 -6.29 7.99 2.09
N MET A 129 -5.52 7.02 2.58
CA MET A 129 -4.23 7.28 3.24
C MET A 129 -3.15 7.59 2.20
N TYR A 130 -3.03 6.77 1.16
CA TYR A 130 -2.01 6.96 0.10
C TYR A 130 -2.50 7.83 -1.07
N ARG A 131 -3.74 8.36 -0.97
CA ARG A 131 -4.37 9.30 -1.92
C ARG A 131 -4.30 8.85 -3.38
N HIS A 132 -4.28 7.55 -3.63
CA HIS A 132 -4.32 7.01 -4.99
C HIS A 132 -5.66 7.39 -5.65
N SER A 133 -5.58 7.83 -6.91
CA SER A 133 -6.79 7.96 -7.73
C SER A 133 -7.47 6.61 -7.90
N HIS A 134 -8.77 6.58 -8.22
CA HIS A 134 -9.47 5.30 -8.41
C HIS A 134 -8.82 4.44 -9.49
N ASN A 135 -8.32 5.04 -10.58
CA ASN A 135 -7.60 4.33 -11.63
C ASN A 135 -6.30 3.72 -11.10
N MET A 136 -5.54 4.45 -10.27
CA MET A 136 -4.33 3.91 -9.65
C MET A 136 -4.64 2.74 -8.72
N VAL A 137 -5.76 2.79 -7.98
CA VAL A 137 -6.19 1.66 -7.15
C VAL A 137 -6.54 0.46 -8.02
N VAL A 138 -7.29 0.64 -9.11
CA VAL A 138 -7.61 -0.45 -10.06
C VAL A 138 -6.33 -1.10 -10.58
N SER A 139 -5.36 -0.31 -11.06
CA SER A 139 -4.07 -0.82 -11.55
C SER A 139 -3.30 -1.53 -10.45
N ALA A 140 -3.14 -0.92 -9.26
CA ALA A 140 -2.40 -1.54 -8.15
C ALA A 140 -3.02 -2.87 -7.68
N MET A 141 -4.35 -2.95 -7.64
CA MET A 141 -5.06 -4.17 -7.26
C MET A 141 -4.86 -5.29 -8.30
N SER A 142 -4.81 -4.94 -9.60
CA SER A 142 -4.49 -5.88 -10.67
C SER A 142 -3.01 -6.30 -10.62
N ASP A 143 -2.09 -5.35 -10.53
CA ASP A 143 -0.65 -5.59 -10.69
C ASP A 143 -0.04 -6.35 -9.50
N TYR A 144 -0.47 -6.02 -8.27
CA TYR A 144 0.08 -6.65 -7.07
C TYR A 144 -0.69 -7.91 -6.63
N PHE A 145 -2.00 -7.95 -6.86
CA PHE A 145 -2.87 -8.99 -6.30
C PHE A 145 -3.63 -9.81 -7.36
N GLY A 146 -3.63 -9.38 -8.63
CA GLY A 146 -4.43 -10.01 -9.67
C GLY A 146 -5.94 -9.78 -9.51
N VAL A 147 -6.37 -8.79 -8.72
CA VAL A 147 -7.80 -8.52 -8.49
C VAL A 147 -8.36 -7.62 -9.58
N TYR A 148 -9.30 -8.15 -10.34
CA TYR A 148 -10.03 -7.37 -11.35
C TYR A 148 -11.19 -6.59 -10.72
N MET A 149 -11.19 -5.28 -10.92
CA MET A 149 -12.25 -4.41 -10.45
C MET A 149 -12.40 -3.16 -11.31
N SER A 150 -13.58 -2.56 -11.26
CA SER A 150 -13.86 -1.29 -11.93
C SER A 150 -13.63 -0.10 -11.00
N VAL A 151 -13.56 1.10 -11.59
CA VAL A 151 -13.60 2.36 -10.82
C VAL A 151 -14.87 2.47 -9.96
N GLY A 152 -16.00 1.96 -10.46
CA GLY A 152 -17.26 1.91 -9.71
C GLY A 152 -17.14 1.00 -8.48
N SER A 153 -16.49 -0.15 -8.62
CA SER A 153 -16.20 -1.06 -7.50
C SER A 153 -15.36 -0.37 -6.43
N VAL A 154 -14.32 0.37 -6.82
CA VAL A 154 -13.48 1.15 -5.88
C VAL A 154 -14.32 2.16 -5.09
N ASN A 155 -15.24 2.88 -5.74
CA ASN A 155 -16.12 3.83 -5.06
C ASN A 155 -17.05 3.12 -4.07
N ARG A 156 -17.68 2.02 -4.49
CA ARG A 156 -18.57 1.21 -3.65
C ARG A 156 -17.84 0.68 -2.40
N LEU A 157 -16.68 0.05 -2.57
CA LEU A 157 -15.88 -0.49 -1.46
C LEU A 157 -15.46 0.60 -0.46
N ARG A 158 -15.16 1.82 -0.93
CA ARG A 158 -14.87 2.95 -0.04
C ARG A 158 -16.08 3.39 0.77
N LYS A 159 -17.30 3.29 0.23
CA LYS A 159 -18.52 3.58 0.96
C LYS A 159 -18.78 2.50 2.00
N GLU A 160 -18.66 1.23 1.63
CA GLU A 160 -18.78 0.09 2.55
C GLU A 160 -17.80 0.24 3.73
N ALA A 161 -16.53 0.50 3.46
CA ALA A 161 -15.54 0.75 4.50
C ALA A 161 -15.86 1.99 5.36
N SER A 162 -16.40 3.05 4.75
CA SER A 162 -16.82 4.25 5.49
C SER A 162 -17.95 3.96 6.47
N VAL A 163 -18.91 3.12 6.08
CA VAL A 163 -20.00 2.66 6.96
C VAL A 163 -19.43 1.76 8.06
N ALA A 164 -18.54 0.83 7.72
CA ALA A 164 -17.94 -0.09 8.69
C ALA A 164 -17.18 0.61 9.82
N VAL A 165 -16.51 1.74 9.53
CA VAL A 165 -15.75 2.51 10.54
C VAL A 165 -16.56 3.62 11.21
N GLU A 166 -17.82 3.83 10.84
CA GLU A 166 -18.63 4.97 11.29
C GLU A 166 -18.71 5.05 12.83
N LYS A 167 -18.95 3.91 13.49
CA LYS A 167 -19.01 3.83 14.95
C LYS A 167 -17.69 4.23 15.61
N ALA A 168 -16.57 3.68 15.14
CA ALA A 168 -15.25 4.00 15.67
C ALA A 168 -14.89 5.49 15.46
N VAL A 169 -15.28 6.06 14.31
CA VAL A 169 -15.12 7.49 14.04
C VAL A 169 -15.98 8.33 14.99
N ALA A 170 -17.21 7.92 15.28
CA ALA A 170 -18.08 8.60 16.22
C ALA A 170 -17.52 8.57 17.66
N GLU A 171 -16.98 7.42 18.10
CA GLU A 171 -16.32 7.28 19.40
C GLU A 171 -15.06 8.16 19.49
N ALA A 172 -14.21 8.14 18.47
CA ALA A 172 -13.02 8.98 18.42
C ALA A 172 -13.39 10.48 18.44
N LYS A 173 -14.47 10.87 17.73
CA LYS A 173 -14.99 12.23 17.75
C LYS A 173 -15.46 12.63 19.14
N ALA A 174 -16.23 11.78 19.82
CA ALA A 174 -16.70 12.04 21.18
C ALA A 174 -15.53 12.18 22.17
N TYR A 175 -14.52 11.31 22.05
CA TYR A 175 -13.30 11.39 22.85
C TYR A 175 -12.58 12.74 22.66
N ILE A 176 -12.35 13.17 21.41
CA ILE A 176 -11.70 14.45 21.10
C ILE A 176 -12.51 15.62 21.66
N GLN A 177 -13.85 15.59 21.56
CA GLN A 177 -14.72 16.63 22.11
C GLN A 177 -14.67 16.74 23.64
N SER A 178 -14.38 15.64 24.33
CA SER A 178 -14.23 15.62 25.78
C SER A 178 -12.82 16.02 26.27
N ALA A 179 -11.86 16.16 25.36
CA ALA A 179 -10.48 16.46 25.73
C ALA A 179 -10.33 17.91 26.22
N PRO A 180 -9.57 18.16 27.31
CA PRO A 180 -9.39 19.50 27.87
C PRO A 180 -8.66 20.47 26.93
N GLN A 181 -7.90 19.95 25.96
CA GLN A 181 -7.24 20.72 24.92
C GLN A 181 -7.34 19.98 23.58
N VAL A 182 -7.78 20.68 22.54
CA VAL A 182 -7.91 20.14 21.18
C VAL A 182 -7.03 20.97 20.24
N GLY A 183 -6.04 20.32 19.62
CA GLY A 183 -5.26 20.93 18.54
C GLY A 183 -6.00 20.77 17.21
N ALA A 184 -6.52 21.87 16.67
CA ALA A 184 -7.12 21.91 15.34
C ALA A 184 -6.14 22.55 14.35
N ASP A 185 -5.85 21.86 13.25
CA ASP A 185 -5.08 22.38 12.12
C ASP A 185 -5.98 22.39 10.88
N GLU A 186 -6.13 23.57 10.26
CA GLU A 186 -6.99 23.72 9.09
C GLU A 186 -6.24 23.29 7.83
N THR A 187 -6.55 22.09 7.34
CA THR A 187 -6.07 21.67 6.03
C THR A 187 -7.02 22.17 4.94
N GLY A 188 -6.59 23.18 4.17
CA GLY A 188 -7.36 23.69 3.02
C GLY A 188 -7.55 22.62 1.93
N PHE A 189 -8.79 22.20 1.70
CA PHE A 189 -9.16 21.35 0.57
C PHE A 189 -9.93 22.16 -0.47
N ARG A 190 -9.48 22.18 -1.73
CA ARG A 190 -10.27 22.75 -2.82
C ARG A 190 -11.32 21.72 -3.28
N PRO A 191 -12.62 21.92 -3.03
CA PRO A 191 -13.62 21.07 -3.64
C PRO A 191 -13.55 21.23 -5.17
N ARG A 192 -13.57 20.11 -5.90
CA ARG A 192 -13.77 20.18 -7.36
C ARG A 192 -15.17 20.76 -7.58
N LYS A 193 -15.27 21.84 -8.37
CA LYS A 193 -16.56 22.35 -8.84
C LYS A 193 -17.23 21.23 -9.64
N CYS A 194 -18.47 20.90 -9.27
CA CYS A 194 -19.35 20.03 -10.05
C CYS A 194 -19.57 20.62 -11.44
#